data_AF-A0A371KYK9-F1
#
_entry.id   AF-A0A371KYK9-F1
#
_cell.length_a   1.000
_cell.length_b   1.000
_cell.length_c   1.000
_cell.angle_alpha   90.00
_cell.angle_beta   90.00
_cell.angle_gamma   90.00
#
_symmetry.space_group_name_H-M   'P 1'
#
loop_
_entity.id
_entity.type
_entity.pdbx_description
1 polymer ?
#
loop_
_entity_poly.entity_id
_entity_poly.type
_entity_poly.pdbx_seq_one_letter_code
_entity_poly.pdbx_strand_id
1 'polypeptide(L)'
;MPGSEPTDYEIELSDLDGYRTIFWRCRKCGQERTRQREFREPCTVIDGQTLLSDGGYSLDDSRTWKALTEEMDIRFGDVGPIYEVDSSSGKTYEVDVEAGTCSCPDHRKRGAECKHLRRVLFEIRTRVLPQPTGRFATCEQETRRLRNSI
;
A
#
# COMPACT_ATOMS: atom_id res chain seq x y z
N MET A 1 -38.52 34.30 55.80
CA MET A 1 -37.76 34.62 54.57
C MET A 1 -36.29 34.44 54.90
N PRO A 2 -35.46 33.77 54.08
CA PRO A 2 -35.60 33.61 52.62
C PRO A 2 -35.41 32.17 52.07
N GLY A 3 -35.83 31.96 50.82
CA GLY A 3 -35.33 30.90 49.90
C GLY A 3 -33.88 31.20 49.46
N SER A 4 -33.16 30.42 48.65
CA SER A 4 -33.43 29.45 47.57
C SER A 4 -32.24 28.43 47.57
N GLU A 5 -32.09 27.39 46.75
CA GLU A 5 -32.09 27.33 45.26
C GLU A 5 -32.02 25.83 44.83
N PRO A 6 -32.82 25.35 43.85
CA PRO A 6 -32.55 24.11 43.11
C PRO A 6 -31.59 24.41 41.94
N THR A 7 -30.72 23.57 41.40
CA THR A 7 -30.48 22.12 41.31
C THR A 7 -29.06 21.98 40.73
N ASP A 8 -28.45 20.80 40.75
CA ASP A 8 -27.80 20.33 39.51
C ASP A 8 -27.64 18.80 39.53
N TYR A 9 -28.17 18.14 38.50
CA TYR A 9 -27.79 16.77 38.20
C TYR A 9 -26.39 16.81 37.58
N GLU A 10 -25.36 16.84 38.42
CA GLU A 10 -24.02 16.43 38.01
C GLU A 10 -23.98 14.91 37.95
N ILE A 11 -24.53 14.34 36.88
CA ILE A 11 -23.99 13.06 36.41
C ILE A 11 -22.66 13.44 35.76
N GLU A 12 -21.59 13.34 36.53
CA GLU A 12 -20.25 13.27 35.94
C GLU A 12 -20.20 12.00 35.07
N LEU A 13 -20.47 12.17 33.77
CA LEU A 13 -19.97 11.28 32.74
C LEU A 13 -18.45 11.40 32.81
N SER A 14 -17.85 10.60 33.69
CA SER A 14 -16.42 10.55 33.97
C SER A 14 -15.64 10.68 32.67
N ASP A 15 -14.70 11.63 32.67
CA ASP A 15 -13.81 11.96 31.57
C ASP A 15 -13.44 10.73 30.75
N LEU A 16 -13.91 10.76 29.50
CA LEU A 16 -13.77 9.74 28.48
C LEU A 16 -12.29 9.43 28.18
N ASP A 17 -11.66 8.62 29.02
CA ASP A 17 -10.64 7.67 28.58
C ASP A 17 -11.39 6.47 27.99
N GLY A 18 -12.11 6.73 26.90
CA GLY A 18 -13.01 5.79 26.25
C GLY A 18 -12.29 4.48 25.97
N TYR A 19 -12.69 3.42 26.68
CA TYR A 19 -12.43 2.00 26.36
C TYR A 19 -11.22 1.79 25.44
N ARG A 20 -10.00 2.07 25.92
CA ARG A 20 -8.79 1.72 25.18
C ARG A 20 -8.73 0.21 25.12
N THR A 21 -9.20 -0.38 24.02
CA THR A 21 -9.15 -1.81 23.80
C THR A 21 -7.69 -2.19 23.60
N ILE A 22 -7.03 -2.62 24.68
CA ILE A 22 -5.71 -3.23 24.58
C ILE A 22 -5.91 -4.58 23.90
N PHE A 23 -5.23 -4.77 22.77
CA PHE A 23 -5.22 -6.03 22.04
C PHE A 23 -3.79 -6.56 21.94
N TRP A 24 -3.71 -7.86 21.73
CA TRP A 24 -2.49 -8.62 21.50
C TRP A 24 -2.48 -9.09 20.05
N ARG A 25 -1.41 -8.82 19.31
CA ARG A 25 -1.25 -9.20 17.90
C ARG A 25 -0.20 -10.30 17.75
N CYS A 26 -0.54 -11.40 17.07
CA CYS A 26 0.45 -12.43 16.73
C CYS A 26 1.47 -11.87 15.74
N ARG A 27 2.78 -12.00 16.02
CA ARG A 27 3.85 -11.54 15.11
C ARG A 27 3.95 -12.34 13.81
N LYS A 28 3.44 -13.57 13.76
CA LYS A 28 3.53 -14.46 12.58
C LYS A 28 2.36 -14.31 11.60
N CYS A 29 1.12 -14.23 12.10
CA CYS A 29 -0.07 -14.18 11.25
C CYS A 29 -0.84 -12.84 11.30
N GLY A 30 -0.46 -11.91 12.17
CA GLY A 30 -1.13 -10.62 12.32
C GLY A 30 -2.48 -10.66 13.03
N GLN A 31 -3.00 -11.84 13.40
CA GLN A 31 -4.27 -11.97 14.11
C GLN A 31 -4.24 -11.23 15.46
N GLU A 32 -5.26 -10.40 15.68
CA GLU A 32 -5.49 -9.69 16.94
C GLU A 32 -6.45 -10.47 17.85
N ARG A 33 -6.20 -10.40 19.15
CA ARG A 33 -7.05 -10.96 20.22
C ARG A 33 -7.08 -10.01 21.41
N THR A 34 -8.21 -9.94 22.10
CA THR A 34 -8.36 -9.07 23.28
C THR A 34 -7.64 -9.63 24.51
N ARG A 35 -7.34 -10.95 24.55
CA ARG A 35 -6.70 -11.60 25.69
C ARG A 35 -5.49 -12.42 25.26
N GLN A 36 -4.35 -12.23 25.93
CA GLN A 36 -3.11 -12.97 25.67
C GLN A 36 -3.31 -14.50 25.74
N ARG A 37 -4.14 -14.98 26.67
CA ARG A 37 -4.44 -16.41 26.87
C ARG A 37 -5.17 -17.08 25.69
N GLU A 38 -5.64 -16.32 24.70
CA GLU A 38 -6.25 -16.88 23.50
C GLU A 38 -5.20 -17.37 22.49
N PHE A 39 -3.91 -17.05 22.69
CA PHE A 39 -2.77 -17.59 21.93
C PHE A 39 -2.21 -18.89 22.52
N ARG A 40 -3.07 -19.79 23.01
CA ARG A 40 -2.66 -21.07 23.63
C ARG A 40 -1.98 -22.02 22.66
N GLU A 41 -2.44 -22.01 21.42
CA GLU A 41 -1.87 -22.85 20.37
C GLU A 41 -0.78 -22.07 19.64
N PRO A 42 0.37 -22.69 19.35
CA PRO A 42 1.40 -22.07 18.54
C PRO A 42 0.80 -21.73 17.18
N CYS A 43 1.13 -20.54 16.69
CA CYS A 43 0.73 -20.13 15.35
C CYS A 43 1.25 -21.15 14.33
N THR A 44 0.33 -21.84 13.65
CA THR A 44 0.62 -22.86 12.63
C THR A 44 0.95 -22.26 11.27
N VAL A 45 0.85 -20.92 11.15
CA VAL A 45 1.40 -20.20 10.00
C VAL A 45 2.92 -20.36 10.03
N ILE A 46 3.40 -21.23 9.15
CA ILE A 46 4.79 -21.25 8.71
C ILE A 46 5.02 -19.90 8.03
N ASP A 47 6.08 -19.16 8.41
CA ASP A 47 6.40 -17.85 7.83
C ASP A 47 6.30 -17.95 6.30
N GLY A 48 5.24 -17.34 5.80
CA GLY A 48 4.68 -17.60 4.48
C GLY A 48 3.61 -16.58 4.13
N GLN A 49 3.45 -15.52 4.94
CA GLN A 49 3.05 -14.25 4.37
C GLN A 49 4.26 -13.80 3.56
N THR A 50 4.36 -14.34 2.35
CA THR A 50 4.92 -13.60 1.24
C THR A 50 4.37 -12.20 1.38
N LEU A 51 5.19 -11.28 1.91
CA LEU A 51 4.74 -9.91 2.10
C LEU A 51 4.39 -9.45 0.69
N LEU A 52 3.11 -9.21 0.45
CA LEU A 52 2.67 -8.73 -0.85
C LEU A 52 2.85 -7.23 -0.79
N SER A 53 3.67 -6.71 -1.70
CA SER A 53 3.65 -5.28 -2.02
C SER A 53 2.25 -4.88 -2.52
N ASP A 54 1.97 -3.57 -2.56
CA ASP A 54 0.69 -3.02 -3.04
C ASP A 54 0.32 -3.49 -4.47
N GLY A 55 1.28 -4.06 -5.22
CA GLY A 55 1.08 -4.66 -6.53
C GLY A 55 0.84 -6.17 -6.57
N GLY A 56 0.67 -6.84 -5.42
CA GLY A 56 0.48 -8.29 -5.37
C GLY A 56 1.77 -9.09 -5.62
N TYR A 57 2.93 -8.44 -5.52
CA TYR A 57 4.23 -9.12 -5.67
C TYR A 57 4.82 -9.49 -4.32
N SER A 58 5.39 -10.69 -4.24
CA SER A 58 6.21 -11.15 -3.13
C SER A 58 7.40 -10.24 -2.86
N LEU A 59 7.58 -9.76 -1.63
CA LEU A 59 8.81 -9.06 -1.20
C LEU A 59 10.03 -9.97 -1.18
N ASP A 60 9.85 -11.29 -1.03
CA ASP A 60 10.94 -12.27 -1.09
C ASP A 60 11.46 -12.47 -2.52
N ASP A 61 10.67 -12.07 -3.52
CA ASP A 61 11.14 -12.04 -4.90
C ASP A 61 12.17 -10.90 -5.07
N SER A 62 13.41 -11.28 -5.38
CA SER A 62 14.53 -10.34 -5.54
C SER A 62 14.26 -9.19 -6.52
N ARG A 63 13.39 -9.36 -7.54
CA ARG A 63 13.03 -8.28 -8.47
C ARG A 63 12.08 -7.29 -7.82
N THR A 64 11.16 -7.76 -6.98
CA THR A 64 10.30 -6.89 -6.16
C THR A 64 11.14 -6.08 -5.19
N TRP A 65 12.03 -6.75 -4.44
CA TRP A 65 12.89 -6.07 -3.49
C TRP A 65 13.71 -4.97 -4.17
N LYS A 66 14.37 -5.30 -5.28
CA LYS A 66 15.14 -4.32 -6.07
C LYS A 66 14.29 -3.20 -6.64
N ALA A 67 13.09 -3.52 -7.12
CA ALA A 67 12.11 -2.54 -7.59
C ALA A 67 11.57 -1.63 -6.49
N LEU A 68 11.84 -1.90 -5.21
CA LEU A 68 11.46 -1.04 -4.10
C LEU A 68 12.67 -0.29 -3.52
N THR A 69 13.83 -0.95 -3.46
CA THR A 69 15.01 -0.43 -2.74
C THR A 69 16.09 0.19 -3.62
N GLU A 70 16.22 -0.21 -4.89
CA GLU A 70 17.24 0.40 -5.75
C GLU A 70 16.81 1.79 -6.22
N GLU A 71 17.78 2.70 -6.30
CA GLU A 71 17.59 4.04 -6.87
C GLU A 71 17.26 3.93 -8.36
N MET A 72 16.12 4.51 -8.73
CA MET A 72 15.60 4.55 -10.09
C MET A 72 14.82 5.86 -10.22
N ASP A 73 15.01 6.57 -11.33
CA ASP A 73 14.20 7.73 -11.68
C ASP A 73 13.31 7.37 -12.87
N ILE A 74 12.03 7.77 -12.81
CA ILE A 74 11.03 7.41 -13.81
C ILE A 74 10.49 8.68 -14.44
N ARG A 75 10.64 8.77 -15.76
CA ARG A 75 10.16 9.87 -16.58
C ARG A 75 8.92 9.43 -17.37
N PHE A 76 7.85 10.20 -17.20
CA PHE A 76 6.64 10.12 -18.02
C PHE A 76 6.69 11.26 -19.04
N GLY A 77 7.12 10.94 -20.26
CA GLY A 77 7.35 11.94 -21.32
C GLY A 77 6.05 12.43 -21.94
N ASP A 78 5.34 11.53 -22.61
CA ASP A 78 4.10 11.81 -23.32
C ASP A 78 2.94 10.99 -22.75
N VAL A 79 1.71 11.45 -23.00
CA VAL A 79 0.50 10.68 -22.67
C VAL A 79 0.51 9.40 -23.50
N GLY A 80 0.63 8.27 -22.81
CA GLY A 80 0.68 6.94 -23.42
C GLY A 80 1.21 5.88 -22.46
N PRO A 81 1.34 4.62 -22.91
CA PRO A 81 1.73 3.51 -22.04
C PRO A 81 3.24 3.43 -21.76
N ILE A 82 4.03 4.35 -22.34
CA ILE A 82 5.49 4.30 -22.34
C ILE A 82 6.09 5.18 -21.23
N TYR A 83 6.99 4.59 -20.46
CA TYR A 83 7.72 5.23 -19.37
C TYR A 83 9.21 4.98 -19.55
N GLU A 84 10.03 5.99 -19.31
CA GLU A 84 11.49 5.86 -19.31
C GLU A 84 12.00 5.69 -17.87
N VAL A 85 12.83 4.67 -17.64
CA VAL A 85 13.36 4.34 -16.33
C VAL A 85 14.88 4.44 -16.35
N ASP A 86 15.41 5.44 -15.67
CA ASP A 86 16.82 5.61 -15.40
C ASP A 86 17.21 4.73 -14.22
N SER A 87 17.92 3.62 -14.49
CA SER A 87 18.36 2.68 -13.45
C SER A 87 19.65 3.16 -12.80
N SER A 88 19.86 2.78 -11.53
CA SER A 88 21.13 2.86 -10.79
C SER A 88 22.40 2.46 -11.56
N SER A 89 22.30 1.64 -12.61
CA SER A 89 23.43 1.31 -13.49
C SER A 89 23.82 2.43 -14.47
N GLY A 90 23.16 3.59 -14.43
CA GLY A 90 23.34 4.69 -15.40
C GLY A 90 22.78 4.38 -16.79
N LYS A 91 21.80 3.48 -16.88
CA LYS A 91 21.16 3.10 -18.15
C LYS A 91 19.68 3.39 -18.09
N THR A 92 19.16 3.95 -19.18
CA THR A 92 17.73 4.20 -19.37
C THR A 92 17.09 3.02 -20.09
N TYR A 93 15.93 2.60 -19.61
CA TYR A 93 15.12 1.56 -20.23
C TYR A 93 13.70 2.06 -20.48
N GLU A 94 13.10 1.59 -21.55
CA GLU A 94 11.71 1.89 -21.91
C GLU A 94 10.81 0.79 -21.34
N VAL A 95 9.72 1.19 -20.70
CA VAL A 95 8.72 0.31 -20.10
C VAL A 95 7.38 0.61 -20.71
N ASP A 96 6.75 -0.41 -21.30
CA ASP A 96 5.37 -0.37 -21.75
C ASP A 96 4.50 -1.10 -20.72
N VAL A 97 3.69 -0.34 -19.98
CA VAL A 97 2.86 -0.89 -18.90
C VAL A 97 1.62 -1.62 -19.40
N GLU A 98 1.15 -1.32 -20.61
CA GLU A 98 -0.03 -2.00 -21.19
C GLU A 98 0.38 -3.32 -21.84
N ALA A 99 1.49 -3.32 -22.58
CA ALA A 99 2.07 -4.55 -23.11
C ALA A 99 2.77 -5.40 -22.04
N GLY A 100 3.03 -4.82 -20.86
CA GLY A 100 3.76 -5.48 -19.77
C GLY A 100 5.22 -5.77 -20.15
N THR A 101 5.82 -4.92 -20.98
CA THR A 101 7.17 -5.13 -21.51
C THR A 101 8.18 -4.12 -20.99
N CYS A 102 9.45 -4.51 -21.02
CA CYS A 102 10.55 -3.62 -20.70
C CYS A 102 11.74 -3.89 -21.63
N SER A 103 12.39 -2.82 -22.10
CA SER A 103 13.56 -2.92 -22.97
C SER A 103 14.81 -3.43 -22.24
N CYS A 104 14.79 -3.65 -20.92
CA CYS A 104 15.94 -4.12 -20.17
C CYS A 104 16.36 -5.57 -20.53
N PRO A 105 17.65 -5.94 -20.36
CA PRO A 105 18.13 -7.28 -20.69
C PRO A 105 17.47 -8.42 -19.90
N ASP A 106 17.04 -8.18 -18.66
CA ASP A 106 16.40 -9.23 -17.84
C ASP A 106 15.04 -9.62 -18.43
N HIS A 107 14.23 -8.64 -18.81
CA HIS A 107 12.95 -8.87 -19.46
C HIS A 107 13.13 -9.50 -20.84
N ARG A 108 13.99 -8.93 -21.71
CA ARG A 108 14.21 -9.48 -23.06
C ARG A 108 14.69 -10.93 -23.07
N LYS A 109 15.48 -11.35 -22.07
CA LYS A 109 16.00 -12.72 -21.99
C LYS A 109 15.03 -13.71 -21.36
N ARG A 110 14.19 -13.27 -20.41
CA ARG A 110 13.38 -14.16 -19.58
C ARG A 110 11.88 -14.03 -19.79
N GLY A 111 11.41 -12.95 -20.42
CA GLY A 111 9.98 -12.62 -20.55
C GLY A 111 9.27 -12.37 -19.21
N ALA A 112 10.02 -12.23 -18.11
CA ALA A 112 9.46 -12.02 -16.78
C ALA A 112 9.27 -10.53 -16.47
N GLU A 113 8.36 -10.21 -15.56
CA GLU A 113 8.22 -8.86 -15.03
C GLU A 113 9.49 -8.47 -14.26
N CYS A 114 10.30 -7.63 -14.90
CA CYS A 114 11.57 -7.19 -14.37
C CYS A 114 11.36 -6.14 -13.26
N LYS A 115 12.44 -5.81 -12.55
CA LYS A 115 12.39 -4.76 -11.52
C LYS A 115 11.89 -3.40 -12.06
N HIS A 116 12.21 -3.06 -13.31
CA HIS A 116 11.82 -1.78 -13.90
C HIS A 116 10.30 -1.70 -14.10
N LEU A 117 9.69 -2.73 -14.68
CA LEU A 117 8.24 -2.80 -14.87
C LEU A 117 7.52 -2.76 -13.51
N ARG A 118 7.99 -3.53 -12.52
CA ARG A 118 7.41 -3.51 -11.18
C ARG A 118 7.51 -2.13 -10.52
N ARG A 119 8.65 -1.45 -10.63
CA ARG A 119 8.85 -0.08 -10.11
C ARG A 119 7.82 0.89 -10.69
N VAL A 120 7.63 0.91 -12.01
CA VAL A 120 6.65 1.77 -12.67
C VAL A 120 5.23 1.46 -12.20
N LEU A 121 4.86 0.17 -12.14
CA LEU A 121 3.54 -0.25 -11.67
C LEU A 121 3.29 0.12 -10.19
N PHE A 122 4.33 0.11 -9.35
CA PHE A 122 4.22 0.61 -7.99
C PHE A 122 3.94 2.09 -7.97
N GLU A 123 4.72 2.90 -8.68
CA GLU A 123 4.60 4.36 -8.65
C GLU A 123 3.28 4.86 -9.25
N ILE A 124 2.74 4.19 -10.27
CA ILE A 124 1.39 4.47 -10.78
C ILE A 124 0.34 4.20 -9.69
N ARG A 125 0.44 3.05 -9.01
CA ARG A 125 -0.54 2.64 -7.99
C ARG A 125 -0.46 3.51 -6.72
N THR A 126 0.74 3.90 -6.32
CA THR A 126 0.97 4.82 -5.18
C THR A 126 0.76 6.29 -5.55
N ARG A 127 0.34 6.58 -6.78
CA ARG A 127 0.04 7.93 -7.29
C ARG A 127 1.24 8.88 -7.31
N VAL A 128 2.44 8.32 -7.45
CA VAL A 128 3.66 9.09 -7.74
C VAL A 128 3.73 9.42 -9.23
N LEU A 129 3.31 8.48 -10.08
CA LEU A 129 3.21 8.66 -11.52
C LEU A 129 1.76 8.70 -12.00
N PRO A 130 1.47 9.44 -13.07
CA PRO A 130 0.20 9.34 -13.77
C PRO A 130 0.08 7.98 -14.48
N GLN A 131 -1.16 7.54 -14.67
CA GLN A 131 -1.51 6.42 -15.55
C GLN A 131 -1.26 6.78 -17.02
N PRO A 132 -1.31 5.81 -17.95
CA PRO A 132 -1.15 6.07 -19.39
C PRO A 132 -2.11 7.12 -19.96
N THR A 133 -3.25 7.33 -19.31
CA THR A 133 -4.23 8.38 -19.64
C THR A 133 -3.76 9.80 -19.30
N GLY A 134 -2.58 9.95 -18.68
CA GLY A 134 -2.07 11.21 -18.14
C GLY A 134 -2.70 11.63 -16.81
N ARG A 135 -3.57 10.80 -16.21
CA ARG A 135 -4.24 11.08 -14.93
C ARG A 135 -3.72 10.19 -13.82
N PHE A 136 -3.61 10.71 -12.60
CA PHE A 136 -3.31 9.89 -11.43
C PHE A 136 -4.45 8.94 -11.11
N ALA A 137 -4.12 7.75 -10.60
CA ALA A 137 -5.11 6.80 -10.13
C ALA A 137 -5.94 7.43 -9.01
N THR A 138 -7.27 7.36 -9.09
CA THR A 138 -8.16 7.84 -8.03
C THR A 138 -8.32 6.76 -6.96
N CYS A 139 -8.64 7.13 -5.72
CA CYS A 139 -8.98 6.12 -4.71
C CYS A 139 -10.41 5.59 -4.92
N GLU A 140 -10.69 4.39 -4.41
CA GLU A 140 -12.01 3.77 -4.43
C GLU A 140 -13.10 4.70 -3.83
N GLN A 141 -12.73 5.51 -2.83
CA GLN A 141 -13.67 6.43 -2.19
C GLN A 141 -14.02 7.63 -3.09
N GLU A 142 -13.05 8.15 -3.86
CA GLU A 142 -13.27 9.23 -4.82
C GLU A 142 -14.09 8.75 -6.02
N THR A 143 -13.78 7.56 -6.54
CA THR A 143 -14.57 6.96 -7.64
C THR A 143 -16.02 6.70 -7.23
N ARG A 144 -16.26 6.28 -5.98
CA ARG A 144 -17.62 6.09 -5.43
C ARG A 144 -18.39 7.40 -5.26
N ARG A 145 -17.71 8.49 -4.85
CA ARG A 145 -18.35 9.82 -4.78
C ARG A 145 -18.73 10.33 -6.17
N LEU A 146 -17.84 10.21 -7.14
CA LEU A 146 -18.10 10.63 -8.54
C LEU A 146 -19.28 9.86 -9.16
N ARG A 147 -19.40 8.56 -8.88
CA ARG A 147 -20.54 7.75 -9.36
C ARG A 147 -21.88 8.09 -8.69
N ASN A 148 -21.86 8.60 -7.47
CA ASN A 148 -23.06 8.97 -6.72
C ASN A 148 -23.46 10.45 -6.91
N SER A 149 -22.74 11.20 -7.74
CA SER A 149 -23.02 12.62 -8.07
C SER A 149 -23.57 12.82 -9.49
N ILE A 150 -23.95 11.73 -10.17
CA ILE A 150 -24.65 11.68 -11.45
C ILE A 150 -26.01 11.02 -11.20
#